data_AF-A0A966RBB9-F1
#
_entry.id   AF-A0A966RBB9-F1
#
_cell.length_a   1.000
_cell.length_b   1.000
_cell.length_c   1.000
_cell.angle_alpha   90.00
_cell.angle_beta   90.00
_cell.angle_gamma   90.00
#
_symmetry.space_group_name_H-M   'P 1'
#
loop_
_entity.id
_entity.type
_entity.pdbx_description
1 polymer ?
#
loop_
_entity_poly.entity_id
_entity_poly.type
_entity_poly.pdbx_seq_one_letter_code
_entity_poly.pdbx_strand_id
1 'polypeptide(L)'
;MSTARRYDWIDLQPAPPGDKHKWAARFRDRTSGRVKTTLFGARGYDDYTMHKDRVRRDRYRFRHMKDLRTQDPTRAGFLSFYLLWGDSTSLAANVRAYRRQFFSR
;
A
#
# COMPACT_ATOMS: atom_id res chain seq x y z
N MET A 1 -13.42 -16.32 1.38
CA MET A 1 -12.73 -16.17 0.08
C MET A 1 -11.64 -15.11 0.24
N SER A 2 -10.37 -15.44 -0.01
CA SER A 2 -9.28 -14.47 0.06
C SER A 2 -9.54 -13.30 -0.92
N THR A 3 -9.58 -12.08 -0.39
CA THR A 3 -9.80 -10.81 -1.13
C THR A 3 -8.81 -10.61 -2.28
N ALA A 4 -7.63 -11.24 -2.22
CA ALA A 4 -6.62 -11.21 -3.28
C ALA A 4 -7.11 -11.79 -4.62
N ARG A 5 -8.10 -12.70 -4.64
CA ARG A 5 -8.62 -13.27 -5.90
C ARG A 5 -9.62 -12.36 -6.63
N ARG A 6 -10.15 -11.35 -5.94
CA ARG A 6 -11.21 -10.46 -6.45
C ARG A 6 -10.65 -9.26 -7.21
N TYR A 7 -9.47 -8.78 -6.84
CA TYR A 7 -8.93 -7.53 -7.37
C TYR A 7 -7.69 -7.76 -8.22
N ASP A 8 -7.62 -7.09 -9.37
CA ASP A 8 -6.38 -6.95 -10.14
C ASP A 8 -5.73 -5.59 -9.83
N TRP A 9 -4.41 -5.55 -9.67
CA TRP A 9 -3.66 -4.30 -9.54
C TRP A 9 -3.70 -3.49 -10.85
N ILE A 10 -4.05 -2.21 -10.78
CA ILE A 10 -3.96 -1.28 -11.91
C ILE A 10 -2.64 -0.51 -11.81
N ASP A 11 -2.56 0.42 -10.86
CA ASP A 11 -1.40 1.31 -10.68
C ASP A 11 -1.35 1.98 -9.30
N LEU A 12 -0.28 2.73 -9.10
CA LEU A 12 -0.07 3.65 -7.99
C LEU A 12 0.23 5.03 -8.57
N GLN A 13 -0.51 6.03 -8.13
CA GLN A 13 -0.31 7.43 -8.54
C GLN A 13 -0.31 8.35 -7.32
N PRO A 14 0.21 9.59 -7.43
CA PRO A 14 0.02 10.60 -6.39
C PRO A 14 -1.47 10.80 -6.09
N ALA A 15 -1.79 11.04 -4.81
CA ALA A 15 -3.13 11.46 -4.44
C ALA A 15 -3.47 12.84 -5.04
N PRO A 16 -4.77 13.15 -5.26
CA PRO A 16 -5.19 14.43 -5.84
C PRO A 16 -4.61 15.65 -5.09
N PRO A 17 -4.42 16.78 -5.78
CA PRO A 17 -4.03 18.03 -5.12
C PRO A 17 -4.99 18.38 -3.97
N GLY A 18 -4.44 18.82 -2.84
CA GLY A 18 -5.23 19.15 -1.63
C GLY A 18 -5.62 17.95 -0.76
N ASP A 19 -5.40 16.71 -1.19
CA ASP A 19 -5.70 15.53 -0.35
C ASP A 19 -4.70 15.38 0.80
N LYS A 20 -5.21 14.98 1.97
CA LYS A 20 -4.39 14.68 3.16
C LYS A 20 -3.46 13.49 2.98
N HIS A 21 -3.65 12.70 1.92
CA HIS A 21 -2.82 11.55 1.59
C HIS A 21 -1.77 11.85 0.53
N LYS A 22 -0.76 10.98 0.45
CA LYS A 22 0.32 11.04 -0.55
C LYS A 22 -0.02 10.26 -1.82
N TRP A 23 -0.64 9.09 -1.67
CA TRP A 23 -0.77 8.11 -2.75
C TRP A 23 -2.19 7.61 -2.92
N ALA A 24 -2.53 7.25 -4.15
CA ALA A 24 -3.76 6.57 -4.54
C ALA A 24 -3.40 5.26 -5.26
N ALA A 25 -3.70 4.12 -4.64
CA ALA A 25 -3.60 2.81 -5.29
C ALA A 25 -4.94 2.46 -5.93
N ARG A 26 -4.91 1.97 -7.18
CA ARG A 26 -6.12 1.59 -7.92
C ARG A 26 -6.15 0.10 -8.22
N PHE A 27 -7.33 -0.47 -8.07
CA PHE A 27 -7.60 -1.88 -8.25
C PHE A 27 -8.86 -2.08 -9.09
N ARG A 28 -8.84 -3.06 -9.99
CA ARG A 28 -10.03 -3.46 -10.74
C ARG A 28 -10.72 -4.60 -10.01
N ASP A 29 -11.98 -4.42 -9.65
CA ASP A 29 -12.82 -5.50 -9.14
C ASP A 29 -13.21 -6.42 -10.31
N ARG A 30 -12.78 -7.67 -10.26
CA ARG A 30 -13.05 -8.67 -11.31
C ARG A 30 -14.51 -9.10 -11.36
N THR A 31 -15.26 -8.92 -10.27
CA THR A 31 -16.68 -9.28 -10.22
C THR A 31 -17.56 -8.18 -10.82
N SER A 32 -17.32 -6.93 -10.44
CA SER A 32 -18.16 -5.80 -10.85
C SER A 32 -17.60 -4.98 -12.01
N GLY A 33 -16.33 -5.18 -12.37
CA GLY A 33 -15.60 -4.35 -13.34
C GLY A 33 -15.22 -2.95 -12.83
N ARG A 34 -15.73 -2.54 -11.66
CA ARG A 34 -15.51 -1.21 -11.08
C ARG A 34 -14.06 -1.03 -10.60
N VAL A 35 -13.60 0.21 -10.62
CA VAL A 35 -12.29 0.58 -10.07
C VAL A 35 -12.44 1.01 -8.62
N LYS A 36 -11.74 0.32 -7.71
CA LYS A 36 -11.56 0.72 -6.32
C LYS A 36 -10.29 1.56 -6.23
N THR A 37 -10.41 2.77 -5.70
CA THR A 37 -9.27 3.63 -5.36
C THR A 37 -9.11 3.67 -3.86
N THR A 38 -7.89 3.52 -3.36
CA THR A 38 -7.58 3.62 -1.93
C THR A 38 -6.46 4.63 -1.72
N LEU A 39 -6.79 5.68 -0.97
CA LEU A 39 -5.86 6.74 -0.58
C LEU A 39 -5.09 6.33 0.69
N PHE A 40 -3.79 6.58 0.73
CA PHE A 40 -2.94 6.21 1.87
C PHE A 40 -1.65 7.03 1.97
N GLY A 41 -1.01 6.94 3.14
CA GLY A 41 0.19 7.70 3.51
C GLY A 41 -0.14 9.15 3.83
N ALA A 42 0.24 9.65 5.02
CA ALA A 42 -0.11 11.01 5.44
C ALA A 42 0.80 12.06 4.80
N ARG A 43 0.23 13.04 4.10
CA ARG A 43 0.97 14.18 3.53
C ARG A 43 1.58 15.02 4.66
N GLY A 44 2.80 15.51 4.45
CA GLY A 44 3.54 16.29 5.46
C GLY A 44 4.32 15.47 6.50
N TYR A 45 4.22 14.14 6.48
CA TYR A 45 4.97 13.26 7.37
C TYR A 45 5.95 12.39 6.60
N ASP A 46 7.12 12.11 7.17
CA ASP A 46 8.09 11.20 6.55
C ASP A 46 7.75 9.73 6.80
N ASP A 47 7.98 8.91 5.78
CA ASP A 47 7.96 7.45 5.86
C ASP A 47 9.32 6.86 5.48
N TYR A 48 9.46 5.53 5.58
CA TYR A 48 10.75 4.87 5.40
C TYR A 48 11.35 5.10 4.00
N THR A 49 10.52 5.34 2.98
CA THR A 49 11.01 5.66 1.63
C THR A 49 11.70 7.03 1.55
N MET A 50 11.47 7.90 2.53
CA MET A 50 12.03 9.24 2.61
C MET A 50 13.20 9.30 3.60
N HIS A 51 12.96 8.96 4.86
CA HIS A 51 13.93 9.17 5.95
C HIS A 51 14.94 8.03 6.11
N LYS A 52 14.67 6.83 5.54
CA LYS A 52 15.60 5.68 5.50
C LYS A 52 16.04 5.11 6.86
N ASP A 53 15.30 5.37 7.93
CA ASP A 53 15.58 4.90 9.29
C ASP A 53 14.87 3.56 9.55
N ARG A 54 15.69 2.52 9.75
CA ARG A 54 15.21 1.14 9.96
C ARG A 54 14.51 0.96 11.32
N VAL A 55 14.94 1.65 12.37
CA VAL A 55 14.34 1.55 13.71
C VAL A 55 12.94 2.16 13.69
N ARG A 56 12.77 3.33 13.06
CA ARG A 56 11.44 3.95 12.85
C ARG A 56 10.52 3.03 12.05
N ARG A 57 11.05 2.37 11.01
CA ARG A 57 10.30 1.39 10.22
C ARG A 57 9.83 0.23 11.06
N ASP A 58 10.70 -0.37 11.86
CA ASP A 58 10.36 -1.55 12.63
C ASP A 58 9.32 -1.23 13.73
N ARG A 59 9.43 -0.06 14.37
CA ARG A 59 8.39 0.45 15.30
C ARG A 59 7.05 0.67 14.61
N TYR A 60 7.05 1.28 13.42
CA TYR A 60 5.82 1.45 12.64
C TYR A 60 5.19 0.10 12.31
N ARG A 61 5.98 -0.84 11.77
CA ARG A 61 5.53 -2.19 11.42
C ARG A 61 4.96 -2.92 12.63
N PHE A 62 5.62 -2.86 13.79
CA PHE A 62 5.12 -3.49 15.01
C PHE A 62 3.71 -3.00 15.37
N ARG A 63 3.51 -1.68 15.39
CA ARG A 63 2.19 -1.07 15.71
C ARG A 63 1.13 -1.36 14.65
N HIS A 64 1.52 -1.43 13.38
CA HIS A 64 0.60 -1.60 12.24
C HIS A 64 0.43 -3.06 11.79
N MET A 65 1.08 -4.02 12.46
CA MET A 65 0.90 -5.45 12.18
C MET A 65 -0.57 -5.89 12.27
N LYS A 66 -1.36 -5.24 13.15
CA LYS A 66 -2.81 -5.48 13.27
C LYS A 66 -3.56 -5.23 11.96
N ASP A 67 -3.10 -4.33 11.10
CA ASP A 67 -3.75 -4.00 9.83
C ASP A 67 -3.64 -5.18 8.84
N LEU A 68 -2.60 -6.01 8.99
CA LEU A 68 -2.38 -7.20 8.16
C LEU A 68 -3.35 -8.34 8.47
N ARG A 69 -3.98 -8.35 9.66
CA ARG A 69 -4.99 -9.35 10.04
C ARG A 69 -6.22 -9.32 9.14
N THR A 70 -6.45 -8.18 8.45
CA THR A 70 -7.53 -8.05 7.47
C THR A 70 -7.31 -8.91 6.22
N GLN A 71 -6.06 -9.31 5.95
CA GLN A 71 -5.64 -10.05 4.76
C GLN A 71 -6.09 -9.43 3.43
N ASP A 72 -6.42 -8.13 3.44
CA ASP A 72 -6.94 -7.42 2.28
C ASP A 72 -5.86 -6.47 1.71
N PRO A 73 -5.21 -6.85 0.60
CA PRO A 73 -4.15 -6.06 -0.03
C PRO A 73 -4.69 -4.81 -0.75
N THR A 74 -5.96 -4.48 -0.61
CA THR A 74 -6.52 -3.23 -1.13
C THR A 74 -6.77 -2.18 -0.05
N ARG A 75 -6.49 -2.47 1.23
CA ARG A 75 -6.72 -1.54 2.35
C ARG A 75 -5.54 -0.60 2.59
N ALA A 76 -5.84 0.62 3.03
CA ALA A 76 -4.84 1.68 3.25
C ALA A 76 -3.72 1.28 4.24
N GLY A 77 -4.05 0.62 5.35
CA GLY A 77 -3.05 0.16 6.33
C GLY A 77 -2.11 -0.91 5.73
N PHE A 78 -2.66 -1.83 4.95
CA PHE A 78 -1.90 -2.87 4.25
C PHE A 78 -0.96 -2.25 3.20
N LEU A 79 -1.47 -1.31 2.41
CA LEU A 79 -0.68 -0.56 1.43
C LEU A 79 0.44 0.26 2.10
N SER A 80 0.13 0.98 3.17
CA SER A 80 1.14 1.75 3.91
C SER A 80 2.25 0.85 4.46
N PHE A 81 1.87 -0.28 5.06
CA PHE A 81 2.83 -1.25 5.62
C PHE A 81 3.83 -1.75 4.59
N TYR A 82 3.36 -2.19 3.42
CA TYR A 82 4.25 -2.79 2.42
C TYR A 82 4.90 -1.78 1.49
N LEU A 83 4.24 -0.67 1.15
CA LEU A 83 4.73 0.28 0.14
C LEU A 83 5.58 1.40 0.75
N LEU A 84 5.13 2.00 1.86
CA LEU A 84 5.81 3.14 2.49
C LEU A 84 6.74 2.71 3.63
N TRP A 85 6.42 1.60 4.25
CA TRP A 85 7.18 1.00 5.34
C TRP A 85 7.70 -0.39 4.96
N GLY A 86 7.92 -0.60 3.66
CA GLY A 86 8.39 -1.85 3.04
C GLY A 86 9.83 -2.22 3.36
N ASP A 87 10.31 -3.32 2.77
CA ASP A 87 11.66 -3.82 3.05
C ASP A 87 12.74 -2.94 2.42
N SER A 88 12.39 -2.21 1.37
CA SER A 88 13.25 -1.24 0.70
C SER A 88 12.83 0.20 1.02
N THR A 89 13.78 1.12 0.90
CA THR A 89 13.53 2.56 0.85
C THR A 89 13.07 3.01 -0.55
N SER A 90 13.21 2.15 -1.57
CA SER A 90 12.68 2.42 -2.91
C SER A 90 11.21 2.04 -2.99
N LEU A 91 10.33 3.05 -3.14
CA LEU A 91 8.90 2.83 -3.37
C LEU A 91 8.66 1.92 -4.59
N ALA A 92 9.41 2.12 -5.68
CA ALA A 92 9.29 1.30 -6.88
C ALA A 92 9.64 -0.19 -6.61
N ALA A 93 10.68 -0.46 -5.81
CA ALA A 93 11.02 -1.82 -5.41
C ALA A 93 9.92 -2.45 -4.56
N ASN A 94 9.37 -1.69 -3.60
CA ASN A 94 8.27 -2.14 -2.76
C ASN A 94 7.02 -2.45 -3.59
N VAL A 95 6.65 -1.58 -4.54
CA VAL A 95 5.51 -1.82 -5.45
C VAL A 95 5.69 -3.09 -6.28
N ARG A 96 6.89 -3.34 -6.82
CA ARG A 96 7.18 -4.59 -7.56
C ARG A 96 7.01 -5.82 -6.68
N ALA A 97 7.58 -5.81 -5.48
CA ALA A 97 7.46 -6.91 -4.53
C ALA A 97 6.00 -7.15 -4.11
N TYR A 98 5.28 -6.06 -3.80
CA TYR A 98 3.87 -6.08 -3.42
C TYR A 98 2.96 -6.69 -4.49
N ARG A 99 3.11 -6.23 -5.74
CA ARG A 99 2.37 -6.76 -6.88
C ARG A 99 2.62 -8.25 -7.07
N ARG A 100 3.88 -8.67 -7.02
CA ARG A 100 4.26 -10.09 -7.12
C ARG A 100 3.71 -10.93 -5.96
N GLN A 101 3.62 -10.38 -4.76
CA GLN A 101 3.17 -11.15 -3.61
C GLN A 101 1.64 -11.31 -3.55
N PHE A 102 0.89 -10.28 -3.95
CA PHE A 102 -0.57 -10.23 -3.69
C PHE A 102 -1.43 -10.23 -4.95
N PHE A 103 -0.84 -9.98 -6.13
CA PHE A 103 -1.57 -9.79 -7.38
C PHE A 103 -0.92 -10.51 -8.58
N SER A 104 0.11 -11.32 -8.36
CA SER A 104 0.57 -12.24 -9.40
C SER A 104 -0.48 -13.33 -9.58
N ARG A 105 -0.87 -13.57 -10.83
CA ARG A 105 -1.66 -14.74 -11.21
C ARG A 105 -0.77 -15.97 -11.25
#